data_AF-A0A554KBU4-F1
#
_entry.id   AF-A0A554KBU4-F1
#
_cell.length_a   1.000
_cell.length_b   1.000
_cell.length_c   1.000
_cell.angle_alpha   90.00
_cell.angle_beta   90.00
_cell.angle_gamma   90.00
#
_symmetry.space_group_name_H-M   'P 1'
#
loop_
_entity.id
_entity.type
_entity.pdbx_description
1 polymer ?
#
loop_
_entity_poly.entity_id
_entity_poly.type
_entity_poly.pdbx_seq_one_letter_code
_entity_poly.pdbx_strand_id
1 'polypeptide(L)'
;MREQPELDPEQERESIAIPIVQAEYLIPSINSSVETQSTWFRNRSPTPDLATPRSDELVRASARAATKDRLLDFLREFNGQIIVDLGAGATENGYRIAMFANARGYIGVEPYHLDDLKAEFEYAEPGRSWGYIIKRYYKKELIPATLVKQDALGFLRLLPDSSVCIFAAGLDGFIIDNDAYCSEVEKEIARVLAYKGAFINYDSLFRLDQNLFNMENIQEGVINAPKYYLTKFTRKNPYVATF
;
A
#
# COMPACT_ATOMS: atom_id res chain seq x y z
N MET A 1 -8.50 -45.92 -33.79
CA MET A 1 -8.62 -44.78 -32.87
C MET A 1 -8.18 -45.27 -31.50
N ARG A 2 -7.11 -44.71 -30.93
CA ARG A 2 -6.68 -45.02 -29.57
C ARG A 2 -7.23 -43.92 -28.68
N GLU A 3 -8.08 -44.29 -27.72
CA GLU A 3 -8.59 -43.39 -26.70
C GLU A 3 -7.43 -42.93 -25.83
N GLN A 4 -7.30 -41.61 -25.64
CA GLN A 4 -6.39 -41.05 -24.66
C GLN A 4 -6.99 -41.22 -23.26
N PRO A 5 -6.20 -41.62 -22.25
CA PRO A 5 -6.71 -41.74 -20.89
C PRO A 5 -7.07 -40.35 -20.33
N GLU A 6 -8.27 -40.23 -19.78
CA GLU A 6 -8.67 -39.09 -18.95
C GLU A 6 -7.73 -39.01 -17.74
N LEU A 7 -7.09 -37.86 -17.59
CA LEU A 7 -6.26 -37.55 -16.42
C LEU A 7 -7.15 -37.31 -15.20
N ASP A 8 -6.71 -37.85 -14.08
CA ASP A 8 -7.34 -37.73 -12.77
C ASP A 8 -7.39 -36.24 -12.33
N PRO A 9 -8.58 -35.70 -11.97
CA PRO A 9 -8.72 -34.32 -11.50
C PRO A 9 -7.91 -33.98 -10.24
N GLU A 10 -7.38 -34.97 -9.50
CA GLU A 10 -6.41 -34.70 -8.43
C GLU A 10 -5.01 -34.37 -8.95
N GLN A 11 -4.60 -34.85 -10.12
CA GLN A 11 -3.29 -34.53 -10.71
C GLN A 11 -3.21 -33.14 -11.33
N GLU A 12 -4.34 -32.52 -11.70
CA GLU A 12 -4.37 -31.12 -12.13
C GLU A 12 -4.13 -30.12 -10.98
N ARG A 13 -4.33 -30.55 -9.71
CA ARG A 13 -4.21 -29.65 -8.54
C ARG A 13 -2.79 -29.38 -8.08
N GLU A 14 -1.80 -30.15 -8.53
CA GLU A 14 -0.39 -29.98 -8.12
C GLU A 14 0.43 -29.04 -9.02
N SER A 15 -0.15 -28.43 -10.07
CA SER A 15 0.65 -27.74 -11.11
C SER A 15 0.56 -26.22 -11.18
N ILE A 16 -0.03 -25.52 -10.19
CA ILE A 16 -0.03 -24.05 -10.15
C ILE A 16 0.53 -23.55 -8.82
N ALA A 17 1.79 -23.88 -8.55
CA ALA A 17 2.59 -23.09 -7.64
C ALA A 17 2.91 -21.76 -8.35
N ILE A 18 2.27 -20.67 -7.92
CA ILE A 18 2.70 -19.33 -8.31
C ILE A 18 4.05 -19.12 -7.62
N PRO A 19 5.16 -18.92 -8.34
CA PRO A 19 6.43 -18.66 -7.69
C PRO A 19 6.33 -17.35 -6.92
N ILE A 20 6.49 -17.42 -5.59
CA ILE A 20 6.91 -16.27 -4.80
C ILE A 20 8.31 -15.95 -5.32
N VAL A 21 8.41 -14.96 -6.22
CA VAL A 21 9.70 -14.47 -6.67
C VAL A 21 10.31 -13.74 -5.48
N GLN A 22 11.16 -14.43 -4.73
CA GLN A 22 12.17 -13.79 -3.92
C GLN A 22 13.06 -13.00 -4.88
N ALA A 23 12.73 -11.73 -5.09
CA ALA A 23 13.57 -10.79 -5.82
C ALA A 23 14.76 -10.41 -4.93
N GLU A 24 15.61 -11.39 -4.62
CA GLU A 24 16.96 -11.12 -4.16
C GLU A 24 17.82 -10.82 -5.39
N TYR A 25 18.49 -9.66 -5.35
CA TYR A 25 19.50 -9.19 -6.30
C TYR A 25 19.04 -8.66 -7.67
N LEU A 26 18.86 -7.33 -7.74
CA LEU A 26 19.50 -6.46 -8.75
C LEU A 26 19.26 -4.98 -8.39
N ILE A 27 19.77 -4.55 -7.23
CA ILE A 27 20.09 -3.14 -7.00
C ILE A 27 21.62 -3.08 -6.88
N PRO A 28 22.34 -2.32 -7.73
CA PRO A 28 23.77 -2.14 -7.59
C PRO A 28 24.09 -1.65 -6.18
N SER A 29 25.09 -2.27 -5.54
CA SER A 29 25.60 -1.88 -4.22
C SER A 29 26.15 -0.46 -4.26
N ILE A 30 25.32 0.52 -3.91
CA ILE A 30 25.78 1.87 -3.60
C ILE A 30 26.21 1.87 -2.14
N ASN A 31 27.49 1.59 -1.93
CA ASN A 31 28.12 1.67 -0.63
C ASN A 31 28.49 3.12 -0.29
N SER A 32 28.29 3.44 1.00
CA SER A 32 28.90 4.52 1.79
C SER A 32 28.43 5.97 1.59
N SER A 33 27.20 6.28 2.04
CA SER A 33 26.89 7.51 2.78
C SER A 33 25.48 7.52 3.41
N VAL A 34 24.97 6.37 3.89
CA VAL A 34 23.61 6.22 4.48
C VAL A 34 23.59 6.49 6.01
N GLU A 35 24.73 6.85 6.59
CA GLU A 35 24.91 6.95 8.05
C GLU A 35 24.24 8.16 8.74
N THR A 36 23.37 8.92 8.04
CA THR A 36 22.74 10.14 8.60
C THR A 36 21.22 10.23 8.45
N GLN A 37 20.52 9.22 7.93
CA GLN A 37 19.05 9.28 7.74
C GLN A 37 18.24 8.50 8.80
N SER A 38 18.88 7.65 9.60
CA SER A 38 18.22 6.90 10.69
C SER A 38 17.93 7.73 11.95
N THR A 39 18.39 8.99 12.01
CA THR A 39 18.24 9.86 13.18
C THR A 39 16.88 10.55 13.27
N TRP A 40 16.06 10.49 12.21
CA TRP A 40 14.77 11.19 12.13
C TRP A 40 13.61 10.43 12.75
N PHE A 41 13.81 9.16 13.09
CA PHE A 41 12.84 8.37 13.81
C PHE A 41 13.26 8.33 15.28
N ARG A 42 12.27 8.43 16.19
CA ARG A 42 12.55 8.26 17.61
C ARG A 42 13.23 6.90 17.83
N ASN A 43 14.43 6.92 18.41
CA ASN A 43 15.14 5.76 18.97
C ASN A 43 14.36 5.18 20.16
N ARG A 44 13.13 4.71 19.92
CA ARG A 44 12.40 3.86 20.85
C ARG A 44 12.42 2.47 20.24
N SER A 45 12.96 1.50 20.97
CA SER A 45 12.69 0.09 20.69
C SER A 45 11.18 -0.05 20.46
N PRO A 46 10.74 -0.63 19.34
CA PRO A 46 9.31 -0.73 19.05
C PRO A 46 8.65 -1.48 20.20
N THR A 47 7.79 -0.79 20.96
CA THR A 47 6.93 -1.46 21.92
C THR A 47 5.95 -2.31 21.11
N PRO A 48 5.74 -3.59 21.47
CA PRO A 48 4.85 -4.51 20.73
C PRO A 48 3.44 -3.98 20.44
N ASP A 49 2.96 -3.00 21.22
CA ASP A 49 1.63 -2.40 21.11
C ASP A 49 1.46 -1.32 20.02
N LEU A 50 2.50 -1.01 19.23
CA LEU A 50 2.39 -0.04 18.12
C LEU A 50 1.96 -0.66 16.77
N ALA A 51 1.69 -1.97 16.72
CA ALA A 51 1.08 -2.61 15.56
C ALA A 51 -0.26 -1.92 15.26
N THR A 52 -0.31 -1.08 14.23
CA THR A 52 -1.43 -0.17 13.97
C THR A 52 -2.74 -0.90 13.72
N PRO A 53 -3.72 -0.91 14.65
CA PRO A 53 -5.04 -1.53 14.44
C PRO A 53 -5.93 -0.75 13.46
N ARG A 54 -5.42 0.35 12.88
CA ARG A 54 -6.19 1.36 12.15
C ARG A 54 -6.49 0.99 10.69
N SER A 55 -5.58 0.32 9.98
CA SER A 55 -5.80 -0.14 8.60
C SER A 55 -6.85 -1.27 8.52
N ASP A 56 -6.92 -2.04 9.61
CA ASP A 56 -7.82 -3.16 9.84
C ASP A 56 -9.29 -2.69 9.96
N GLU A 57 -9.50 -1.51 10.54
CA GLU A 57 -10.79 -0.83 10.62
C GLU A 57 -11.27 -0.37 9.24
N LEU A 58 -10.40 0.23 8.43
CA LEU A 58 -10.72 0.66 7.06
C LEU A 58 -11.20 -0.53 6.22
N VAL A 59 -10.50 -1.67 6.28
CA VAL A 59 -10.94 -2.87 5.54
C VAL A 59 -12.28 -3.41 6.08
N ARG A 60 -12.50 -3.39 7.39
CA ARG A 60 -13.79 -3.80 7.99
C ARG A 60 -14.93 -2.85 7.61
N ALA A 61 -14.68 -1.55 7.53
CA ALA A 61 -15.64 -0.54 7.09
C ALA A 61 -15.96 -0.68 5.59
N SER A 62 -14.96 -1.02 4.77
CA SER A 62 -15.09 -1.33 3.34
C SER A 62 -16.03 -2.51 3.07
N ALA A 63 -16.04 -3.51 3.95
CA ALA A 63 -16.85 -4.72 3.80
C ALA A 63 -18.35 -4.51 4.08
N ARG A 64 -18.76 -3.38 4.67
CA ARG A 64 -20.17 -3.05 4.92
C ARG A 64 -20.77 -2.45 3.64
N ALA A 65 -21.81 -3.07 3.08
CA ALA A 65 -22.20 -2.92 1.67
C ALA A 65 -22.70 -1.52 1.21
N ALA A 66 -22.91 -0.54 2.10
CA ALA A 66 -23.26 0.84 1.71
C ALA A 66 -22.03 1.75 1.50
N THR A 67 -20.87 1.37 2.04
CA THR A 67 -19.59 2.07 1.89
C THR A 67 -18.75 1.50 0.75
N LYS A 68 -19.05 0.28 0.28
CA LYS A 68 -18.25 -0.40 -0.74
C LYS A 68 -18.18 0.35 -2.06
N ASP A 69 -19.31 0.75 -2.64
CA ASP A 69 -19.30 1.46 -3.94
C ASP A 69 -18.63 2.82 -3.82
N ARG A 70 -18.92 3.55 -2.74
CA ARG A 70 -18.28 4.85 -2.45
C ARG A 70 -16.78 4.73 -2.25
N LEU A 71 -16.31 3.67 -1.59
CA LEU A 71 -14.90 3.39 -1.42
C LEU A 71 -14.25 2.97 -2.73
N LEU A 72 -14.89 2.12 -3.53
CA LEU A 72 -14.37 1.74 -4.84
C LEU A 72 -14.25 2.97 -5.76
N ASP A 73 -15.23 3.87 -5.74
CA ASP A 73 -15.16 5.15 -6.43
C ASP A 73 -14.03 6.03 -5.88
N PHE A 74 -13.80 6.01 -4.57
CA PHE A 74 -12.70 6.72 -3.95
C PHE A 74 -11.33 6.16 -4.36
N LEU A 75 -11.23 4.83 -4.50
CA LEU A 75 -10.01 4.12 -4.89
C LEU A 75 -9.83 4.02 -6.41
N ARG A 76 -10.73 4.57 -7.23
CA ARG A 76 -10.73 4.32 -8.69
C ARG A 76 -9.41 4.65 -9.39
N GLU A 77 -8.68 5.66 -8.90
CA GLU A 77 -7.39 6.07 -9.46
C GLU A 77 -6.27 5.01 -9.25
N PHE A 78 -6.48 4.03 -8.37
CA PHE A 78 -5.56 2.91 -8.17
C PHE A 78 -5.72 1.79 -9.22
N ASN A 79 -6.84 1.75 -9.95
CA ASN A 79 -7.12 0.72 -10.93
C ASN A 79 -6.05 0.68 -12.05
N GLY A 80 -5.42 -0.49 -12.23
CA GLY A 80 -4.35 -0.70 -13.20
C GLY A 80 -3.03 0.01 -12.88
N GLN A 81 -2.89 0.64 -11.71
CA GLN A 81 -1.67 1.33 -11.27
C GLN A 81 -0.80 0.46 -10.38
N ILE A 82 0.49 0.78 -10.28
CA ILE A 82 1.33 0.26 -9.19
C ILE A 82 1.10 1.14 -7.96
N ILE A 83 0.89 0.51 -6.81
CA ILE A 83 0.72 1.22 -5.54
C ILE A 83 1.96 1.02 -4.68
N VAL A 84 2.47 2.12 -4.13
CA VAL A 84 3.48 2.14 -3.09
C VAL A 84 2.80 2.46 -1.77
N ASP A 85 2.88 1.55 -0.80
CA ASP A 85 2.39 1.75 0.57
C ASP A 85 3.56 2.17 1.48
N LEU A 86 3.53 3.42 1.91
CA LEU A 86 4.56 4.03 2.75
C LEU A 86 4.24 3.76 4.22
N GLY A 87 5.12 3.02 4.90
CA GLY A 87 4.89 2.59 6.27
C GLY A 87 3.84 1.48 6.33
N ALA A 88 4.02 0.44 5.52
CA ALA A 88 3.08 -0.67 5.42
C ALA A 88 2.85 -1.40 6.76
N GLY A 89 3.72 -1.18 7.75
CA GLY A 89 3.61 -1.74 9.09
C GLY A 89 3.79 -3.25 9.08
N ALA A 90 3.11 -3.94 10.00
CA ALA A 90 3.21 -5.38 10.19
C ALA A 90 2.07 -6.18 9.50
N THR A 91 1.17 -5.53 8.75
CA THR A 91 -0.06 -6.16 8.23
C THR A 91 -0.23 -5.94 6.73
N GLU A 92 -0.86 -6.88 6.04
CA GLU A 92 -1.14 -6.86 4.60
C GLU A 92 -2.30 -5.94 4.19
N ASN A 93 -2.78 -5.06 5.07
CA ASN A 93 -3.98 -4.27 4.81
C ASN A 93 -3.88 -3.33 3.60
N GLY A 94 -2.72 -2.68 3.39
CA GLY A 94 -2.47 -1.90 2.19
C GLY A 94 -2.56 -2.74 0.91
N TYR A 95 -2.02 -3.96 0.94
CA TYR A 95 -2.11 -4.91 -0.18
C TYR A 95 -3.56 -5.29 -0.49
N ARG A 96 -4.39 -5.49 0.54
CA ARG A 96 -5.82 -5.77 0.36
C ARG A 96 -6.52 -4.61 -0.35
N ILE A 97 -6.26 -3.38 0.08
CA ILE A 97 -6.83 -2.17 -0.53
C ILE A 97 -6.42 -2.08 -2.00
N ALA A 98 -5.13 -2.31 -2.30
CA ALA A 98 -4.58 -2.33 -3.64
C ALA A 98 -5.29 -3.36 -4.54
N MET A 99 -5.45 -4.59 -4.05
CA MET A 99 -6.14 -5.65 -4.76
C MET A 99 -7.63 -5.34 -4.97
N PHE A 100 -8.32 -4.79 -3.96
CA PHE A 100 -9.72 -4.38 -4.11
C PHE A 100 -9.90 -3.32 -5.19
N ALA A 101 -8.93 -2.41 -5.32
CA ALA A 101 -8.90 -1.39 -6.33
C ALA A 101 -8.49 -1.90 -7.74
N ASN A 102 -8.16 -3.19 -7.89
CA ASN A 102 -7.58 -3.78 -9.11
C ASN A 102 -6.27 -3.12 -9.52
N ALA A 103 -5.38 -2.85 -8.57
CA ALA A 103 -4.04 -2.40 -8.87
C ALA A 103 -3.27 -3.42 -9.74
N ARG A 104 -2.33 -2.94 -10.54
CA ARG A 104 -1.42 -3.77 -11.35
C ARG A 104 -0.36 -4.46 -10.49
N GLY A 105 0.00 -3.86 -9.35
CA GLY A 105 0.97 -4.41 -8.42
C GLY A 105 1.09 -3.55 -7.16
N TYR A 106 1.76 -4.10 -6.15
CA TYR A 106 1.89 -3.50 -4.84
C TYR A 106 3.35 -3.51 -4.37
N ILE A 107 3.78 -2.43 -3.74
CA ILE A 107 5.08 -2.34 -3.08
C ILE A 107 4.86 -1.86 -1.65
N GLY A 108 5.14 -2.71 -0.67
CA GLY A 108 5.11 -2.34 0.75
C GLY A 108 6.48 -1.83 1.19
N VAL A 109 6.56 -0.60 1.67
CA VAL A 109 7.80 0.02 2.14
C VAL A 109 7.74 0.12 3.67
N GLU A 110 8.62 -0.61 4.34
CA GLU A 110 8.59 -0.72 5.80
C GLU A 110 10.02 -0.84 6.38
N PRO A 111 10.50 0.17 7.12
CA PRO A 111 11.84 0.13 7.69
C PRO A 111 11.98 -0.75 8.96
N TYR A 112 10.91 -0.90 9.75
CA TYR A 112 10.98 -1.49 11.10
C TYR A 112 10.29 -2.84 11.21
N HIS A 113 9.11 -3.00 10.63
CA HIS A 113 8.23 -4.17 10.78
C HIS A 113 8.19 -5.12 9.58
N LEU A 114 9.22 -5.07 8.72
CA LEU A 114 9.21 -5.82 7.47
C LEU A 114 9.13 -7.33 7.68
N ASP A 115 9.80 -7.87 8.71
CA ASP A 115 9.83 -9.31 8.94
C ASP A 115 8.46 -9.83 9.41
N ASP A 116 7.74 -9.04 10.22
CA ASP A 116 6.35 -9.32 10.61
C ASP A 116 5.42 -9.27 9.39
N LEU A 117 5.57 -8.24 8.54
CA LEU A 117 4.80 -8.11 7.30
C LEU A 117 5.05 -9.28 6.34
N LYS A 118 6.31 -9.72 6.20
CA LYS A 118 6.66 -10.89 5.41
C LYS A 118 6.01 -12.14 5.97
N ALA A 119 6.02 -12.31 7.30
CA ALA A 119 5.35 -13.43 7.95
C ALA A 119 3.85 -13.45 7.62
N GLU A 120 3.15 -12.31 7.63
CA GLU A 120 1.74 -12.25 7.20
C GLU A 120 1.54 -12.70 5.73
N PHE A 121 2.46 -12.34 4.83
CA PHE A 121 2.44 -12.79 3.44
C PHE A 121 2.81 -14.28 3.27
N GLU A 122 3.70 -14.83 4.11
CA GLU A 122 4.12 -16.23 4.06
C GLU A 122 3.10 -17.17 4.73
N TYR A 123 2.52 -16.75 5.86
CA TYR A 123 1.45 -17.47 6.52
C TYR A 123 0.19 -17.55 5.66
N ALA A 124 0.11 -16.82 4.53
CA ALA A 124 -0.92 -16.87 3.49
C ALA A 124 -0.89 -18.13 2.58
N GLU A 125 -0.13 -19.17 2.93
CA GLU A 125 -0.03 -20.45 2.22
C GLU A 125 -1.39 -21.15 1.93
N PRO A 126 -1.49 -21.93 0.83
CA PRO A 126 -2.75 -22.43 0.31
C PRO A 126 -3.41 -23.44 1.26
N GLY A 127 -4.54 -23.05 1.85
CA GLY A 127 -5.42 -23.98 2.57
C GLY A 127 -5.91 -23.48 3.93
N ARG A 128 -5.33 -22.42 4.51
CA ARG A 128 -5.84 -21.86 5.77
C ARG A 128 -5.84 -20.34 5.89
N SER A 129 -5.28 -19.62 4.94
CA SER A 129 -4.99 -18.20 5.13
C SER A 129 -5.15 -17.44 3.81
N TRP A 130 -5.63 -16.21 3.94
CA TRP A 130 -5.54 -15.15 2.94
C TRP A 130 -5.97 -15.44 1.49
N GLY A 131 -5.16 -16.11 0.66
CA GLY A 131 -5.51 -16.42 -0.74
C GLY A 131 -6.84 -17.17 -0.88
N TYR A 132 -7.14 -18.05 0.09
CA TYR A 132 -8.43 -18.76 0.13
C TYR A 132 -9.61 -17.82 0.43
N ILE A 133 -9.46 -16.90 1.39
CA ILE A 133 -10.52 -15.95 1.77
C ILE A 133 -10.76 -14.96 0.63
N ILE A 134 -9.69 -14.45 0.01
CA ILE A 134 -9.78 -13.57 -1.16
C ILE A 134 -10.55 -14.23 -2.29
N LYS A 135 -10.11 -15.41 -2.71
CA LYS A 135 -10.70 -16.09 -3.87
C LYS A 135 -12.14 -16.53 -3.57
N ARG A 136 -12.43 -17.00 -2.36
CA ARG A 136 -13.75 -17.49 -1.95
C ARG A 136 -14.77 -16.38 -1.71
N TYR A 137 -14.40 -15.33 -0.98
CA TYR A 137 -15.34 -14.29 -0.56
C TYR A 137 -15.34 -13.08 -1.50
N TYR A 138 -14.19 -12.72 -2.04
CA TYR A 138 -14.04 -11.50 -2.83
C TYR A 138 -13.93 -11.77 -4.33
N LYS A 139 -13.69 -13.03 -4.75
CA LYS A 139 -13.56 -13.45 -6.15
C LYS A 139 -12.55 -12.57 -6.93
N LYS A 140 -11.47 -12.18 -6.27
CA LYS A 140 -10.37 -11.40 -6.85
C LYS A 140 -9.15 -12.29 -7.03
N GLU A 141 -8.42 -12.03 -8.11
CA GLU A 141 -7.09 -12.59 -8.32
C GLU A 141 -6.07 -11.84 -7.46
N LEU A 142 -5.03 -12.55 -7.02
CA LEU A 142 -3.90 -11.95 -6.34
C LEU A 142 -3.13 -11.06 -7.31
N ILE A 143 -2.59 -9.95 -6.80
CA ILE A 143 -1.73 -9.05 -7.58
C ILE A 143 -0.26 -9.27 -7.16
N PRO A 144 0.72 -9.04 -8.06
CA PRO A 144 2.13 -9.10 -7.70
C PRO A 144 2.46 -8.12 -6.56
N ALA A 145 3.27 -8.57 -5.60
CA ALA A 145 3.71 -7.78 -4.46
C ALA A 145 5.23 -7.82 -4.29
N THR A 146 5.80 -6.76 -3.77
CA THR A 146 7.20 -6.71 -3.30
C THR A 146 7.25 -5.94 -1.99
N LEU A 147 8.07 -6.41 -1.04
CA LEU A 147 8.23 -5.77 0.27
C LEU A 147 9.68 -5.29 0.42
N VAL A 148 9.87 -4.02 0.82
CA VAL A 148 11.18 -3.34 0.79
C VAL A 148 11.51 -2.78 2.17
N LYS A 149 12.72 -3.10 2.67
CA LYS A 149 13.24 -2.57 3.94
C LYS A 149 13.90 -1.21 3.72
N GLN A 150 13.10 -0.16 3.67
CA GLN A 150 13.60 1.20 3.45
C GLN A 150 12.68 2.24 4.10
N ASP A 151 13.22 3.42 4.42
CA ASP A 151 12.39 4.56 4.78
C ASP A 151 11.67 5.14 3.54
N ALA A 152 10.56 5.83 3.77
CA ALA A 152 9.72 6.39 2.71
C ALA A 152 10.51 7.33 1.78
N LEU A 153 11.31 8.25 2.35
CA LEU A 153 12.05 9.23 1.56
C LEU A 153 13.13 8.58 0.70
N GLY A 154 13.92 7.68 1.29
CA GLY A 154 14.94 6.91 0.60
C GLY A 154 14.37 6.11 -0.57
N PHE A 155 13.23 5.45 -0.36
CA PHE A 155 12.57 4.67 -1.41
C PHE A 155 12.01 5.55 -2.54
N LEU A 156 11.27 6.61 -2.21
CA LEU A 156 10.63 7.46 -3.22
C LEU A 156 11.64 8.11 -4.18
N ARG A 157 12.82 8.47 -3.69
CA ARG A 157 13.92 9.03 -4.51
C ARG A 157 14.42 8.09 -5.61
N LEU A 158 14.20 6.78 -5.47
CA LEU A 158 14.58 5.79 -6.48
C LEU A 158 13.56 5.69 -7.62
N LEU A 159 12.34 6.19 -7.40
CA LEU A 159 11.25 6.04 -8.37
C LEU A 159 11.30 7.12 -9.46
N PRO A 160 10.95 6.78 -10.71
CA PRO A 160 10.77 7.76 -11.78
C PRO A 160 9.62 8.74 -11.47
N ASP A 161 9.69 9.92 -12.08
CA ASP A 161 8.59 10.89 -12.05
C ASP A 161 7.30 10.29 -12.61
N SER A 162 6.16 10.68 -12.04
CA SER A 162 4.82 10.32 -12.55
C SER A 162 4.59 8.82 -12.82
N SER A 163 5.07 7.94 -11.94
CA SER A 163 5.14 6.50 -12.16
C SER A 163 4.19 5.65 -11.30
N VAL A 164 3.76 6.12 -10.13
CA VAL A 164 3.02 5.30 -9.15
C VAL A 164 1.85 6.02 -8.50
N CYS A 165 0.93 5.24 -7.92
CA CYS A 165 0.00 5.70 -6.89
C CYS A 165 0.60 5.46 -5.51
N ILE A 166 0.18 6.25 -4.53
CA ILE A 166 0.74 6.17 -3.16
C ILE A 166 -0.38 5.97 -2.16
N PHE A 167 -0.12 5.10 -1.20
CA PHE A 167 -0.92 4.92 0.01
C PHE A 167 -0.01 5.17 1.22
N ALA A 168 -0.56 5.78 2.27
CA ALA A 168 0.11 5.93 3.56
C ALA A 168 -0.93 5.89 4.67
N ALA A 169 -0.69 5.06 5.69
CA ALA A 169 -1.59 4.91 6.81
C ALA A 169 -0.86 4.94 8.16
N GLY A 170 -1.34 5.76 9.11
CA GLY A 170 -0.84 5.75 10.49
C GLY A 170 0.57 6.32 10.70
N LEU A 171 1.14 7.03 9.72
CA LEU A 171 2.41 7.74 9.86
C LEU A 171 2.19 9.10 10.55
N ASP A 172 1.79 9.05 11.82
CA ASP A 172 1.45 10.21 12.65
C ASP A 172 2.65 10.77 13.45
N GLY A 173 2.40 11.79 14.29
CA GLY A 173 3.43 12.44 15.12
C GLY A 173 4.06 11.58 16.21
N PHE A 174 3.55 10.37 16.44
CA PHE A 174 4.21 9.39 17.31
C PHE A 174 5.29 8.61 16.57
N ILE A 175 5.17 8.48 15.26
CA ILE A 175 6.10 7.75 14.38
C ILE A 175 7.14 8.70 13.79
N ILE A 176 6.69 9.84 13.26
CA ILE A 176 7.54 10.83 12.59
C ILE A 176 7.44 12.15 13.37
N ASP A 177 8.54 12.60 13.98
CA ASP A 177 8.59 13.86 14.72
C ASP A 177 9.47 14.92 14.06
N ASN A 178 9.57 14.86 12.72
CA ASN A 178 10.40 15.75 11.94
C ASN A 178 9.67 16.38 10.74
N ASP A 179 9.34 17.66 10.86
CA ASP A 179 8.63 18.42 9.82
C ASP A 179 9.45 18.57 8.52
N ALA A 180 10.78 18.64 8.61
CA ALA A 180 11.64 18.75 7.43
C ALA A 180 11.62 17.45 6.63
N TYR A 181 11.66 16.30 7.29
CA TYR A 181 11.51 14.98 6.66
C TYR A 181 10.12 14.85 6.02
N CYS A 182 9.04 15.22 6.72
CA CYS A 182 7.69 15.24 6.14
C CYS A 182 7.62 16.09 4.87
N SER A 183 8.20 17.30 4.92
CA SER A 183 8.24 18.21 3.76
C SER A 183 8.98 17.62 2.56
N GLU A 184 10.09 16.91 2.81
CA GLU A 184 10.84 16.25 1.72
C GLU A 184 10.09 15.03 1.17
N VAL A 185 9.43 14.24 2.02
CA VAL A 185 8.57 13.14 1.58
C VAL A 185 7.42 13.66 0.73
N GLU A 186 6.74 14.73 1.14
CA GLU A 186 5.64 15.34 0.39
C GLU A 186 6.07 15.81 -1.01
N LYS A 187 7.27 16.40 -1.13
CA LYS A 187 7.84 16.78 -2.44
C LYS A 187 8.05 15.55 -3.32
N GLU A 188 8.60 14.48 -2.76
CA GLU A 188 8.84 13.24 -3.50
C GLU A 188 7.54 12.53 -3.87
N ILE A 189 6.54 12.48 -2.99
CA ILE A 189 5.17 12.03 -3.30
C ILE A 189 4.64 12.83 -4.50
N ALA A 190 4.73 14.16 -4.43
CA ALA A 190 4.26 15.04 -5.49
C ALA A 190 5.04 14.89 -6.81
N ARG A 191 6.30 14.43 -6.79
CA ARG A 191 7.11 14.16 -7.98
C ARG A 191 6.72 12.83 -8.63
N VAL A 192 6.66 11.75 -7.85
CA VAL A 192 6.48 10.40 -8.38
C VAL A 192 5.02 10.05 -8.67
N LEU A 193 4.06 10.83 -8.16
CA LEU A 193 2.65 10.52 -8.35
C LEU A 193 2.25 10.53 -9.83
N ALA A 194 1.73 9.41 -10.32
CA ALA A 194 1.27 9.25 -11.69
C ALA A 194 0.27 10.34 -12.09
N TYR A 195 0.25 10.72 -13.37
CA TYR A 195 -0.57 11.83 -13.86
C TYR A 195 -2.06 11.67 -13.55
N LYS A 196 -2.58 10.44 -13.66
CA LYS A 196 -3.95 10.06 -13.28
C LYS A 196 -4.01 9.29 -11.96
N GLY A 197 -2.91 9.28 -11.22
CA GLY A 197 -2.80 8.59 -9.96
C GLY A 197 -3.36 9.38 -8.79
N ALA A 198 -3.42 8.72 -7.65
CA ALA A 198 -3.83 9.31 -6.40
C ALA A 198 -2.82 9.03 -5.29
N PHE A 199 -2.67 10.01 -4.40
CA PHE A 199 -2.12 9.78 -3.08
C PHE A 199 -3.27 9.67 -2.09
N ILE A 200 -3.38 8.53 -1.41
CA ILE A 200 -4.40 8.30 -0.38
C ILE A 200 -3.70 8.26 0.98
N ASN A 201 -4.08 9.21 1.82
CA ASN A 201 -3.62 9.35 3.19
C ASN A 201 -4.73 8.93 4.16
N TYR A 202 -4.39 8.05 5.09
CA TYR A 202 -5.20 7.72 6.25
C TYR A 202 -4.42 8.00 7.54
N ASP A 203 -4.80 9.05 8.27
CA ASP A 203 -4.21 9.36 9.59
C ASP A 203 -2.67 9.44 9.60
N SER A 204 -2.11 9.97 8.52
CA SER A 204 -0.66 10.27 8.40
C SER A 204 -0.42 11.78 8.30
N LEU A 205 0.77 12.22 8.65
CA LEU A 205 1.13 13.65 8.68
C LEU A 205 1.22 14.31 7.30
N PHE A 206 1.36 13.54 6.21
CA PHE A 206 1.64 14.09 4.88
C PHE A 206 0.48 14.89 4.29
N ARG A 207 0.77 16.11 3.83
CA ARG A 207 -0.18 17.06 3.26
C ARG A 207 0.36 17.64 1.96
N LEU A 208 -0.23 17.27 0.83
CA LEU A 208 0.17 17.84 -0.46
C LEU A 208 -0.42 19.25 -0.67
N ASP A 209 0.31 20.07 -1.41
CA ASP A 209 -0.09 21.44 -1.74
C ASP A 209 -1.42 21.48 -2.52
N GLN A 210 -2.43 22.09 -1.90
CA GLN A 210 -3.78 22.22 -2.48
C GLN A 210 -3.82 23.14 -3.71
N ASN A 211 -2.76 23.91 -4.00
CA ASN A 211 -2.63 24.63 -5.26
C ASN A 211 -2.38 23.68 -6.43
N LEU A 212 -1.69 22.56 -6.20
CA LEU A 212 -1.29 21.59 -7.22
C LEU A 212 -2.22 20.36 -7.28
N PHE A 213 -2.88 20.04 -6.16
CA PHE A 213 -3.70 18.84 -6.03
C PHE A 213 -5.16 19.19 -5.66
N ASN A 214 -6.10 18.40 -6.19
CA ASN A 214 -7.47 18.35 -5.69
C ASN A 214 -7.50 17.45 -4.45
N MET A 215 -8.25 17.88 -3.43
CA MET A 215 -8.44 17.11 -2.19
C MET A 215 -9.89 16.63 -2.08
N GLU A 216 -10.06 15.33 -1.90
CA GLU A 216 -11.34 14.69 -1.62
C GLU A 216 -11.27 13.98 -0.26
N ASN A 217 -12.27 14.20 0.60
CA ASN A 217 -12.35 13.56 1.91
C ASN A 217 -13.58 12.65 1.98
N ILE A 218 -13.39 11.44 2.49
CA ILE A 218 -14.49 10.61 2.97
C ILE A 218 -14.39 10.51 4.49
N GLN A 219 -15.48 10.91 5.16
CA GLN A 219 -15.69 10.60 6.56
C GLN A 219 -16.13 9.14 6.67
N GLU A 220 -15.35 8.33 7.38
CA GLU A 220 -15.88 7.09 7.95
C GLU A 220 -16.55 7.44 9.29
N GLY A 221 -17.89 7.48 9.25
CA GLY A 221 -18.69 7.66 10.46
C GLY A 221 -18.87 6.34 11.17
N VAL A 222 -18.03 6.06 12.18
CA VAL A 222 -18.41 5.13 13.25
C VAL A 222 -19.05 5.96 14.36
N ILE A 223 -20.30 5.62 14.70
CA ILE A 223 -21.02 6.21 15.83
C ILE A 223 -20.14 5.99 17.09
N ASN A 224 -19.67 7.08 17.71
CA ASN A 224 -18.84 7.13 18.93
C ASN A 224 -17.32 6.85 18.80
N ALA A 225 -16.71 6.93 17.60
CA ALA A 225 -15.24 6.90 17.46
C ALA A 225 -14.66 8.29 17.05
N PRO A 226 -13.35 8.54 17.24
CA PRO A 226 -12.69 9.70 16.66
C PRO A 226 -12.96 9.77 15.15
N LYS A 227 -13.18 10.99 14.62
CA LYS A 227 -13.42 11.17 13.19
C LYS A 227 -12.12 10.92 12.42
N TYR A 228 -11.96 9.74 11.84
CA TYR A 228 -10.89 9.46 10.90
C TYR A 228 -11.30 9.91 9.49
N TYR A 229 -10.35 10.49 8.76
CA TYR A 229 -10.56 10.97 7.39
C TYR A 229 -9.66 10.20 6.45
N LEU A 230 -10.26 9.55 5.46
CA LEU A 230 -9.54 9.11 4.28
C LEU A 230 -9.43 10.32 3.35
N THR A 231 -8.21 10.77 3.12
CA THR A 231 -7.92 11.96 2.30
C THR A 231 -7.27 11.51 1.00
N LYS A 232 -7.85 11.87 -0.13
CA LYS A 232 -7.30 11.60 -1.46
C LYS A 232 -6.82 12.89 -2.10
N PHE A 233 -5.61 12.84 -2.64
CA PHE A 233 -5.02 13.88 -3.46
C PHE A 233 -4.87 13.39 -4.90
N THR A 234 -5.36 14.16 -5.87
CA THR A 234 -5.17 13.91 -7.31
C THR A 234 -4.61 15.17 -7.97
N ARG A 235 -3.77 15.03 -9.01
CA ARG A 235 -3.20 16.21 -9.68
C ARG A 235 -4.32 17.05 -10.31
N LYS A 236 -4.24 18.37 -10.18
CA LYS A 236 -5.07 19.27 -10.99
C LYS A 236 -4.65 19.16 -12.44
N ASN A 237 -5.63 19.14 -13.34
CA ASN A 237 -5.36 19.10 -14.77
C ASN A 237 -4.76 20.46 -15.19
N PRO A 238 -3.49 20.52 -15.66
CA PRO A 238 -2.86 21.78 -16.04
C PRO A 238 -3.52 22.45 -17.25
N TYR A 239 -4.34 21.72 -18.01
CA TYR A 239 -5.07 22.23 -19.18
C TYR A 239 -6.45 22.80 -18.85
N VAL A 240 -6.90 22.69 -17.59
CA VAL A 240 -8.10 23.39 -17.12
C VAL A 240 -7.64 24.70 -16.50
N ALA A 241 -7.19 25.63 -17.34
CA ALA A 241 -7.07 27.01 -16.92
C ALA A 241 -8.49 27.52 -16.63
N THR A 242 -8.76 27.88 -15.37
CA THR A 242 -9.91 28.73 -15.02
C THR A 242 -9.74 30.05 -15.75
N PHE A 243 -10.50 30.22 -16.83
CA PHE A 243 -10.76 31.50 -17.48
C PHE A 243 -11.75 32.32 -16.64
#